data_AF-A0A1X2GPX1-F1
#
_entry.id   AF-A0A1X2GPX1-F1
#
_cell.length_a   1.000
_cell.length_b   1.000
_cell.length_c   1.000
_cell.angle_alpha   90.00
_cell.angle_beta   90.00
_cell.angle_gamma   90.00
#
_symmetry.space_group_name_H-M   'P 1'
#
loop_
_entity.id
_entity.type
_entity.pdbx_description
1 polymer ?
#
loop_
_entity_poly.entity_id
_entity_poly.type
_entity_poly.pdbx_seq_one_letter_code
_entity_poly.pdbx_strand_id
1 'polypeptide(L)'
;MPFPPTLYEDIITTASGHTDLFDSVSPGRLFHGNSAEPSIRTLNYYRMSAVDMLKHQYHGYAEEDHASLSSSASSSSSMSTSGKSRKPSHRRLMREIRRLRSENASLHHSINLLKSDLRHEQQGRQIAEACHRKYYEDSINTNTQLELEIMDQQDRIYALQHQLQHDTTSSLSADLFDDDPITPVQMDMSHRTADPTSQDEWEEEEAANDQPVLTPSSSITTNANCSLSRFTELASSYIRQALLSNLTSARTNLELDDLMLKYDPSPDVVLRTLSSTFVEWLEEAAQQKPLQSSFPAIQERFLRFWKTLLEHHVHNDDDEYVFLQSIEQLLLQHPIQPLVHEFHRLLIMLYKYDIVDNDAVLHWWHSSDPDHDTIAHQLRHVTQKFVEWVDENNTDSDDDIDDDAMSEDDSVDFVQDDDAASVDPTDDDRQHCPLINHALAPTLPSDTKVAKNKKSVTILV
;
A
#
# COMPACT_ATOMS: atom_id res chain seq x y z
N MET A 1 11.66 -48.64 45.14
CA MET A 1 12.09 -49.28 43.88
C MET A 1 12.86 -48.23 43.09
N PRO A 2 14.10 -48.52 42.65
CA PRO A 2 15.08 -47.54 42.18
C PRO A 2 15.04 -47.30 40.65
N PHE A 3 15.67 -46.20 40.23
CA PHE A 3 15.87 -45.73 38.84
C PHE A 3 16.55 -46.76 37.91
N PRO A 4 16.49 -46.52 36.58
CA PRO A 4 17.69 -45.95 35.93
C PRO A 4 17.42 -44.84 34.88
N PRO A 5 18.51 -44.20 34.37
CA PRO A 5 18.52 -42.84 33.81
C PRO A 5 19.00 -42.74 32.35
N THR A 6 19.19 -41.49 31.89
CA THR A 6 20.02 -40.97 30.78
C THR A 6 19.57 -41.16 29.32
N LEU A 7 19.52 -40.04 28.57
CA LEU A 7 20.42 -39.71 27.44
C LEU A 7 19.81 -38.59 26.55
N TYR A 8 20.41 -37.39 26.56
CA TYR A 8 21.05 -36.73 25.41
C TYR A 8 21.36 -35.25 25.73
N GLU A 9 22.65 -34.98 25.94
CA GLU A 9 23.29 -33.67 25.79
C GLU A 9 23.72 -33.47 24.32
N ASP A 10 24.03 -32.21 24.00
CA ASP A 10 24.91 -31.72 22.93
C ASP A 10 24.42 -31.73 21.48
N ILE A 11 24.03 -30.55 20.98
CA ILE A 11 24.67 -29.92 19.80
C ILE A 11 24.70 -28.39 19.99
N ILE A 12 25.88 -27.85 20.34
CA ILE A 12 26.32 -26.49 19.99
C ILE A 12 27.41 -26.68 18.93
N THR A 13 27.25 -26.07 17.75
CA THR A 13 28.31 -25.91 16.75
C THR A 13 28.00 -24.63 15.96
N THR A 14 28.50 -23.48 16.41
CA THR A 14 29.62 -22.73 15.81
C THR A 14 29.63 -22.69 14.27
N ALA A 15 29.21 -21.55 13.71
CA ALA A 15 29.66 -21.09 12.40
C ALA A 15 29.88 -19.57 12.47
N SER A 16 31.10 -19.19 12.89
CA SER A 16 31.70 -17.88 12.69
C SER A 16 32.73 -18.05 11.58
N GLY A 17 32.59 -17.29 10.50
CA GLY A 17 33.51 -17.26 9.37
C GLY A 17 32.93 -16.40 8.26
N HIS A 18 33.30 -15.12 8.16
CA HIS A 18 34.47 -14.62 7.42
C HIS A 18 34.14 -14.35 5.95
N THR A 19 33.79 -13.08 5.65
CA THR A 19 34.07 -12.43 4.36
C THR A 19 34.27 -10.92 4.61
N ASP A 20 35.49 -10.56 5.01
CA ASP A 20 36.07 -9.26 4.71
C ASP A 20 36.55 -9.32 3.26
N LEU A 21 35.86 -8.68 2.32
CA LEU A 21 36.41 -8.29 1.03
C LEU A 21 35.42 -7.40 0.27
N PHE A 22 35.48 -6.08 0.43
CA PHE A 22 35.15 -5.11 -0.62
C PHE A 22 35.79 -3.77 -0.25
N ASP A 23 37.05 -3.67 -0.65
CA ASP A 23 37.79 -2.42 -0.74
C ASP A 23 37.77 -1.97 -2.22
N SER A 24 37.82 -0.66 -2.44
CA SER A 24 37.98 0.05 -3.73
C SER A 24 36.78 0.13 -4.70
N VAL A 25 35.95 1.17 -4.53
CA VAL A 25 35.23 1.80 -5.66
C VAL A 25 35.92 3.12 -5.96
N SER A 26 36.56 3.20 -7.13
CA SER A 26 37.16 4.42 -7.66
C SER A 26 36.11 5.50 -7.96
N PRO A 27 36.40 6.78 -7.69
CA PRO A 27 35.56 7.89 -8.13
C PRO A 27 35.95 8.31 -9.55
N GLY A 28 34.95 8.60 -10.39
CA GLY A 28 35.16 9.41 -11.60
C GLY A 28 34.75 8.75 -12.90
N ARG A 29 33.46 8.82 -13.23
CA ARG A 29 33.01 8.90 -14.62
C ARG A 29 31.97 10.00 -14.73
N LEU A 30 32.43 11.15 -15.18
CA LEU A 30 31.60 12.31 -15.52
C LEU A 30 30.63 11.89 -16.64
N PHE A 31 29.36 11.74 -16.31
CA PHE A 31 28.28 11.70 -17.30
C PHE A 31 28.10 13.11 -17.85
N HIS A 32 28.43 13.31 -19.12
CA HIS A 32 27.87 14.41 -19.90
C HIS A 32 26.42 14.03 -20.21
N GLY A 33 25.49 14.55 -19.40
CA GLY A 33 24.07 14.51 -19.70
C GLY A 33 23.78 15.49 -20.82
N ASN A 34 23.50 14.96 -22.01
CA ASN A 34 22.89 15.73 -23.09
C ASN A 34 21.51 16.23 -22.61
N SER A 35 21.41 17.53 -22.41
CA SER A 35 20.17 18.25 -22.17
C SER A 35 19.32 18.24 -23.45
N ALA A 36 18.58 17.14 -23.67
CA ALA A 36 17.43 17.18 -24.55
C ALA A 36 16.31 17.93 -23.79
N GLU A 37 16.07 19.19 -24.17
CA GLU A 37 14.90 19.93 -23.72
C GLU A 37 13.63 19.12 -24.05
N PRO A 38 12.82 18.74 -23.06
CA PRO A 38 11.51 18.18 -23.35
C PRO A 38 10.66 19.29 -23.97
N SER A 39 10.31 19.10 -25.24
CA SER A 39 9.35 19.92 -25.98
C SER A 39 8.12 20.22 -25.11
N ILE A 40 7.94 21.51 -24.79
CA ILE A 40 6.88 22.08 -23.94
C ILE A 40 5.46 21.80 -24.49
N ARG A 41 5.32 21.11 -25.62
CA ARG A 41 4.03 20.85 -26.28
C ARG A 41 3.31 19.57 -25.87
N THR A 42 3.91 18.67 -25.08
CA THR A 42 3.25 17.42 -24.62
C THR A 42 2.77 17.45 -23.17
N LEU A 43 3.04 18.50 -22.40
CA LEU A 43 2.69 18.60 -20.97
C LEU A 43 1.37 19.33 -20.67
N ASN A 44 0.56 19.64 -21.69
CA ASN A 44 -0.77 20.24 -21.51
C ASN A 44 -1.93 19.22 -21.51
N TYR A 45 -1.65 17.91 -21.62
CA TYR A 45 -2.70 16.88 -21.63
C TYR A 45 -3.11 16.35 -20.23
N TYR A 46 -2.38 16.72 -19.17
CA TYR A 46 -2.63 16.23 -17.79
C TYR A 46 -2.94 17.34 -16.78
N ARG A 47 -3.48 18.48 -17.25
CA ARG A 47 -3.95 19.55 -16.35
C ARG A 47 -5.47 19.52 -16.19
N MET A 48 -6.04 18.33 -16.03
CA MET A 48 -7.39 18.22 -15.48
C MET A 48 -7.22 18.30 -13.96
N SER A 49 -7.77 19.35 -13.35
CA SER A 49 -7.73 19.51 -11.89
C SER A 49 -8.41 18.29 -11.25
N ALA A 50 -7.92 17.82 -10.10
CA ALA A 50 -8.62 16.79 -9.33
C ALA A 50 -10.09 17.17 -9.05
N VAL A 51 -10.38 18.48 -9.02
CA VAL A 51 -11.73 19.06 -8.93
C VAL A 51 -12.56 18.77 -10.19
N ASP A 52 -11.97 18.83 -11.38
CA ASP A 52 -12.67 18.55 -12.66
C ASP A 52 -12.94 17.06 -12.84
N MET A 53 -12.05 16.18 -12.36
CA MET A 53 -12.30 14.73 -12.32
C MET A 53 -13.48 14.36 -11.41
N LEU A 54 -13.57 14.97 -10.22
CA LEU A 54 -14.69 14.76 -9.30
C LEU A 54 -16.02 15.29 -9.86
N LYS A 55 -15.99 16.37 -10.65
CA LYS A 55 -17.18 16.97 -11.26
C LYS A 55 -17.78 16.09 -12.35
N HIS A 56 -16.95 15.35 -13.10
CA HIS A 56 -17.42 14.40 -14.10
C HIS A 56 -18.01 13.12 -13.49
N GLN A 57 -17.55 12.72 -12.30
CA GLN A 57 -18.04 11.49 -11.66
C GLN A 57 -19.40 11.66 -10.98
N TYR A 58 -19.78 12.88 -10.59
CA TYR A 58 -21.07 13.17 -9.91
C TYR A 58 -22.20 13.67 -10.82
N HIS A 59 -21.93 14.08 -12.06
CA HIS A 59 -22.98 14.52 -12.99
C HIS A 59 -23.56 13.41 -13.88
N GLY A 60 -23.10 12.16 -13.74
CA GLY A 60 -23.61 11.03 -14.55
C GLY A 60 -24.91 10.37 -14.06
N TYR A 61 -25.49 10.80 -12.92
CA TYR A 61 -26.61 10.08 -12.29
C TYR A 61 -27.85 10.93 -11.98
N ALA A 62 -27.93 12.18 -12.43
CA ALA A 62 -28.99 13.10 -12.00
C ALA A 62 -30.02 13.51 -13.06
N GLU A 63 -29.86 13.15 -14.34
CA GLU A 63 -30.80 13.57 -15.39
C GLU A 63 -31.05 12.45 -16.40
N GLU A 64 -31.90 11.47 -16.08
CA GLU A 64 -32.58 10.65 -17.09
C GLU A 64 -33.69 9.80 -16.44
N ASP A 65 -34.74 10.42 -15.87
CA ASP A 65 -35.93 9.66 -15.46
C ASP A 65 -37.21 10.52 -15.40
N HIS A 66 -37.46 11.32 -16.45
CA HIS A 66 -38.78 11.91 -16.68
C HIS A 66 -39.11 11.93 -18.18
N ALA A 67 -39.61 10.80 -18.70
CA ALA A 67 -40.73 10.75 -19.64
C ALA A 67 -40.89 9.34 -20.23
N SER A 68 -41.97 8.63 -19.85
CA SER A 68 -42.83 7.88 -20.78
C SER A 68 -44.02 7.27 -20.04
N LEU A 69 -45.08 8.06 -19.92
CA LEU A 69 -46.44 7.57 -19.63
C LEU A 69 -47.09 7.13 -20.95
N SER A 70 -47.34 5.83 -21.11
CA SER A 70 -48.46 5.27 -21.90
C SER A 70 -48.64 3.79 -21.52
N SER A 71 -49.60 3.47 -20.66
CA SER A 71 -50.94 2.97 -21.00
C SER A 71 -50.97 1.70 -21.86
N SER A 72 -51.14 0.52 -21.24
CA SER A 72 -52.22 -0.41 -21.61
C SER A 72 -52.40 -1.49 -20.54
N ALA A 73 -53.66 -1.87 -20.34
CA ALA A 73 -54.20 -2.59 -19.21
C ALA A 73 -54.20 -4.13 -19.40
N SER A 74 -54.59 -4.80 -18.29
CA SER A 74 -55.13 -6.18 -18.17
C SER A 74 -54.06 -7.28 -18.13
N SER A 75 -54.04 -8.26 -17.21
CA SER A 75 -55.11 -8.87 -16.39
C SER A 75 -54.54 -9.59 -15.15
N SER A 76 -55.23 -9.41 -14.02
CA SER A 76 -55.51 -10.41 -12.95
C SER A 76 -54.57 -11.63 -12.73
N SER A 77 -53.80 -11.59 -11.63
CA SER A 77 -53.75 -12.70 -10.65
C SER A 77 -53.18 -12.19 -9.32
N SER A 78 -54.09 -11.97 -8.37
CA SER A 78 -53.84 -11.40 -7.05
C SER A 78 -53.49 -12.48 -6.03
N MET A 79 -52.21 -12.58 -5.68
CA MET A 79 -51.72 -13.13 -4.40
C MET A 79 -50.62 -12.18 -3.93
N SER A 80 -51.03 -11.03 -3.40
CA SER A 80 -50.15 -10.04 -2.78
C SER A 80 -49.68 -10.58 -1.43
N THR A 81 -48.61 -11.36 -1.43
CA THR A 81 -47.77 -11.51 -0.24
C THR A 81 -47.10 -10.16 -0.02
N SER A 82 -47.67 -9.34 0.86
CA SER A 82 -47.06 -8.11 1.36
C SER A 82 -45.73 -8.50 2.00
N GLY A 83 -44.67 -8.48 1.21
CA GLY A 83 -43.30 -8.69 1.68
C GLY A 83 -42.99 -7.56 2.64
N LYS A 84 -43.12 -7.84 3.94
CA LYS A 84 -42.63 -6.98 5.00
C LYS A 84 -41.14 -6.77 4.69
N SER A 85 -40.77 -5.56 4.28
CA SER A 85 -39.38 -5.19 4.08
C SER A 85 -38.70 -5.30 5.44
N ARG A 86 -38.04 -6.43 5.70
CA ARG A 86 -37.25 -6.66 6.91
C ARG A 86 -36.29 -5.48 7.05
N LYS A 87 -36.48 -4.68 8.09
CA LYS A 87 -35.54 -3.62 8.43
C LYS A 87 -34.19 -4.33 8.65
N PRO A 88 -33.08 -3.84 8.06
CA PRO A 88 -31.78 -4.43 8.29
C PRO A 88 -31.55 -4.52 9.80
N SER A 89 -31.24 -5.71 10.29
CA SER A 89 -31.17 -5.99 11.73
C SER A 89 -30.27 -4.95 12.40
N HIS A 90 -30.69 -4.42 13.55
CA HIS A 90 -29.95 -3.37 14.27
C HIS A 90 -28.46 -3.76 14.48
N ARG A 91 -28.17 -5.05 14.62
CA ARG A 91 -26.81 -5.60 14.70
C ARG A 91 -25.99 -5.36 13.43
N ARG A 92 -26.55 -5.61 12.25
CA ARG A 92 -25.90 -5.34 10.97
C ARG A 92 -25.56 -3.86 10.84
N LEU A 93 -26.49 -2.97 11.18
CA LEU A 93 -26.23 -1.53 11.20
C LEU A 93 -25.09 -1.19 12.18
N MET A 94 -25.06 -1.80 13.36
CA MET A 94 -23.99 -1.58 14.34
C MET A 94 -22.63 -2.13 13.89
N ARG A 95 -22.57 -3.30 13.22
CA ARG A 95 -21.33 -3.81 12.62
C ARG A 95 -20.85 -2.87 11.53
N GLU A 96 -21.75 -2.44 10.65
CA GLU A 96 -21.42 -1.52 9.57
C GLU A 96 -20.93 -0.17 10.10
N ILE A 97 -21.55 0.37 11.15
CA ILE A 97 -21.06 1.59 11.82
C ILE A 97 -19.64 1.37 12.37
N ARG A 98 -19.34 0.22 12.98
CA ARG A 98 -17.98 -0.07 13.47
C ARG A 98 -16.99 -0.19 12.31
N ARG A 99 -17.35 -0.86 11.22
CA ARG A 99 -16.55 -1.00 10.00
C ARG A 99 -16.27 0.37 9.36
N LEU A 100 -17.30 1.19 9.18
CA LEU A 100 -17.15 2.55 8.66
C LEU A 100 -16.30 3.42 9.57
N ARG A 101 -16.38 3.26 10.90
CA ARG A 101 -15.51 3.99 11.84
C ARG A 101 -14.05 3.55 11.73
N SER A 102 -13.76 2.25 11.59
CA SER A 102 -12.39 1.76 11.41
C SER A 102 -11.82 2.16 10.05
N GLU A 103 -12.64 2.11 9.00
CA GLU A 103 -12.29 2.59 7.66
C GLU A 103 -11.99 4.09 7.67
N ASN A 104 -12.85 4.89 8.29
CA ASN A 104 -12.63 6.34 8.41
C ASN A 104 -11.36 6.66 9.22
N ALA A 105 -11.07 5.90 10.29
CA ALA A 105 -9.80 6.02 11.02
C ALA A 105 -8.59 5.67 10.15
N SER A 106 -8.69 4.64 9.30
CA SER A 106 -7.66 4.26 8.33
C SER A 106 -7.45 5.32 7.24
N LEU A 107 -8.53 5.90 6.72
CA LEU A 107 -8.49 7.01 5.76
C LEU A 107 -7.84 8.25 6.38
N HIS A 108 -8.19 8.60 7.61
CA HIS A 108 -7.53 9.69 8.33
C HIS A 108 -6.03 9.44 8.52
N HIS A 109 -5.63 8.21 8.83
CA HIS A 109 -4.21 7.84 8.91
C HIS A 109 -3.51 8.01 7.56
N SER A 110 -4.11 7.53 6.47
CA SER A 110 -3.59 7.67 5.10
C SER A 110 -3.47 9.13 4.66
N ILE A 111 -4.47 9.96 4.96
CA ILE A 111 -4.42 11.41 4.70
C ILE A 111 -3.26 12.07 5.47
N ASN A 112 -3.01 11.66 6.71
CA ASN A 112 -1.91 12.20 7.51
C ASN A 112 -0.54 11.79 6.95
N LEU A 113 -0.40 10.58 6.42
CA LEU A 113 0.80 10.13 5.71
C LEU A 113 1.03 10.97 4.45
N LEU A 114 0.02 11.13 3.59
CA LEU A 114 0.10 11.95 2.38
C LEU A 114 0.44 13.42 2.69
N LYS A 115 -0.11 13.99 3.77
CA LYS A 115 0.27 15.33 4.25
C LYS A 115 1.72 15.39 4.71
N SER A 116 2.24 14.32 5.30
CA SER A 116 3.65 14.22 5.69
C SER A 116 4.55 14.15 4.46
N ASP A 117 4.21 13.32 3.48
CA ASP A 117 4.97 13.16 2.24
C ASP A 117 4.99 14.46 1.43
N LEU A 118 3.85 15.14 1.31
CA LEU A 118 3.77 16.44 0.66
C LEU A 118 4.68 17.49 1.33
N ARG A 119 4.79 17.47 2.68
CA ARG A 119 5.71 18.35 3.41
C ARG A 119 7.17 18.02 3.11
N HIS A 120 7.55 16.75 3.08
CA HIS A 120 8.91 16.33 2.73
C HIS A 120 9.26 16.67 1.27
N GLU A 121 8.30 16.53 0.36
CA GLU A 121 8.45 16.89 -1.04
C GLU A 121 8.70 18.38 -1.22
N GLN A 122 7.91 19.23 -0.55
CA GLN A 122 8.09 20.68 -0.54
C GLN A 122 9.45 21.08 0.06
N GLN A 123 9.87 20.45 1.15
CA GLN A 123 11.19 20.67 1.74
C GLN A 123 12.31 20.24 0.78
N GLY A 124 12.15 19.11 0.09
CA GLY A 124 13.07 18.62 -0.93
C GLY A 124 13.23 19.62 -2.07
N ARG A 125 12.12 20.18 -2.58
CA ARG A 125 12.15 21.25 -3.60
C ARG A 125 12.88 22.49 -3.11
N GLN A 126 12.59 22.95 -1.89
CA GLN A 126 13.25 24.13 -1.31
C GLN A 126 14.77 23.93 -1.19
N ILE A 127 15.22 22.75 -0.78
CA ILE A 127 16.65 22.41 -0.70
C ILE A 127 17.26 22.40 -2.11
N ALA A 128 16.61 21.78 -3.08
CA ALA A 128 17.09 21.75 -4.47
C ALA A 128 17.22 23.16 -5.07
N GLU A 129 16.20 24.01 -4.86
CA GLU A 129 16.22 25.42 -5.28
C GLU A 129 17.34 26.20 -4.60
N ALA A 130 17.57 26.00 -3.30
CA ALA A 130 18.67 26.63 -2.57
C ALA A 130 20.04 26.18 -3.08
N CYS A 131 20.21 24.89 -3.39
CA CYS A 131 21.43 24.36 -3.99
C CYS A 131 21.68 24.95 -5.40
N HIS A 132 20.64 25.01 -6.24
CA HIS A 132 20.75 25.61 -7.57
C HIS A 132 21.10 27.09 -7.47
N ARG A 133 20.43 27.84 -6.58
CA ARG A 133 20.73 29.26 -6.35
C ARG A 133 22.18 29.46 -5.94
N LYS A 134 22.66 28.68 -4.96
CA LYS A 134 24.06 28.73 -4.52
C LYS A 134 25.03 28.44 -5.66
N TYR A 135 24.76 27.43 -6.47
CA TYR A 135 25.60 27.09 -7.62
C TYR A 135 25.68 28.25 -8.63
N TYR A 136 24.54 28.90 -8.95
CA TYR A 136 24.53 30.07 -9.81
C TYR A 136 25.31 31.25 -9.22
N GLU A 137 25.14 31.53 -7.92
CA GLU A 137 25.89 32.58 -7.23
C GLU A 137 27.40 32.30 -7.25
N ASP A 138 27.82 31.06 -6.95
CA ASP A 138 29.22 30.65 -6.99
C ASP A 138 29.80 30.73 -8.41
N SER A 139 29.01 30.37 -9.44
CA SER A 139 29.41 30.50 -10.84
C SER A 139 29.58 31.96 -11.27
N ILE A 140 28.67 32.85 -10.86
CA ILE A 140 28.78 34.29 -11.14
C ILE A 140 29.99 34.88 -10.44
N ASN A 141 30.22 34.53 -9.17
CA ASN A 141 31.38 34.98 -8.39
C ASN A 141 32.70 34.53 -9.04
N THR A 142 32.77 33.26 -9.46
CA THR A 142 33.95 32.71 -10.14
C THR A 142 34.19 33.41 -11.47
N ASN A 143 33.14 33.63 -12.28
CA ASN A 143 33.27 34.36 -13.55
C ASN A 143 33.75 35.80 -13.32
N THR A 144 33.18 36.50 -12.33
CA THR A 144 33.59 37.86 -11.96
C THR A 144 35.07 37.90 -11.54
N GLN A 145 35.53 36.89 -10.79
CA GLN A 145 36.93 36.80 -10.38
C GLN A 145 37.88 36.59 -11.57
N LEU A 146 37.50 35.74 -12.52
CA LEU A 146 38.28 35.50 -13.74
C LEU A 146 38.33 36.75 -14.63
N GLU A 147 37.23 37.50 -14.74
CA GLU A 147 37.20 38.77 -15.47
C GLU A 147 38.17 39.80 -14.88
N LEU A 148 38.23 39.91 -13.55
CA LEU A 148 39.19 40.78 -12.86
C LEU A 148 40.64 40.32 -13.10
N GLU A 149 40.91 39.02 -13.02
CA GLU A 149 42.26 38.49 -13.27
C GLU A 149 42.71 38.73 -14.73
N ILE A 150 41.81 38.55 -15.70
CA ILE A 150 42.08 38.85 -17.12
C ILE A 150 42.43 40.33 -17.29
N MET A 151 41.72 41.23 -16.63
CA MET A 151 42.00 42.67 -16.67
C MET A 151 43.39 43.00 -16.10
N ASP A 152 43.75 42.43 -14.94
CA ASP A 152 45.08 42.59 -14.34
C ASP A 152 46.20 42.05 -15.25
N GLN A 153 45.97 40.91 -15.91
CA GLN A 153 46.93 40.33 -16.87
C GLN A 153 47.10 41.22 -18.11
N GLN A 154 46.00 41.81 -18.61
CA GLN A 154 46.05 42.75 -19.73
C GLN A 154 46.85 44.00 -19.36
N ASP A 155 46.62 44.59 -18.19
CA ASP A 155 47.38 45.75 -17.70
C ASP A 155 48.89 45.44 -17.59
N ARG A 156 49.23 44.25 -17.12
CA ARG A 156 50.62 43.79 -17.06
C ARG A 156 51.26 43.64 -18.45
N ILE A 157 50.51 43.10 -19.42
CA ILE A 157 50.98 43.00 -20.81
C ILE A 157 51.22 44.39 -21.39
N TYR A 158 50.29 45.33 -21.20
CA TYR A 158 50.45 46.72 -21.65
C TYR A 158 51.69 47.37 -21.04
N ALA A 159 51.94 47.18 -19.74
CA ALA A 159 53.13 47.71 -19.07
C ALA A 159 54.43 47.14 -19.67
N LEU A 160 54.48 45.83 -19.91
CA LEU A 160 55.65 45.17 -20.54
C LEU A 160 55.85 45.61 -21.99
N GLN A 161 54.78 45.77 -22.77
CA GLN A 161 54.84 46.30 -24.13
C GLN A 161 55.41 47.72 -24.14
N HIS A 162 54.97 48.58 -23.22
CA HIS A 162 55.48 49.94 -23.08
C HIS A 162 56.98 49.94 -22.70
N GLN A 163 57.40 49.05 -21.81
CA GLN A 163 58.81 48.89 -21.44
C GLN A 163 59.66 48.44 -22.64
N LEU A 164 59.19 47.43 -23.38
CA LEU A 164 59.88 46.96 -24.59
C LEU A 164 59.98 48.05 -25.66
N GLN A 165 58.95 48.86 -25.88
CA GLN A 165 59.02 49.99 -26.80
C GLN A 165 60.09 51.01 -26.37
N HIS A 166 60.16 51.30 -25.06
CA HIS A 166 61.19 52.19 -24.51
C HIS A 166 62.61 51.62 -24.68
N ASP A 167 62.81 50.34 -24.41
CA ASP A 167 64.12 49.67 -24.57
C ASP A 167 64.53 49.55 -26.04
N THR A 168 63.57 49.29 -26.94
CA THR A 168 63.83 49.18 -28.39
C THR A 168 64.24 50.52 -28.99
N THR A 169 63.57 51.63 -28.60
CA THR A 169 63.95 52.98 -29.03
C THR A 169 65.29 53.43 -28.46
N SER A 170 65.62 53.00 -27.24
CA SER A 170 66.93 53.25 -26.61
C SER A 170 68.06 52.42 -27.21
N SER A 171 67.79 51.20 -27.71
CA SER A 171 68.78 50.31 -28.33
C SER A 171 69.04 50.62 -29.80
N LEU A 172 68.05 51.09 -30.56
CA LEU A 172 68.19 51.45 -31.99
C LEU A 172 68.94 52.77 -32.23
N SER A 173 69.29 53.51 -31.17
CA SER A 173 70.08 54.74 -31.27
C SER A 173 71.60 54.53 -31.11
N ALA A 174 72.08 53.28 -31.00
CA ALA A 174 73.48 52.99 -30.66
C ALA A 174 74.34 52.26 -31.72
N ASP A 175 73.80 51.69 -32.81
CA ASP A 175 74.64 51.02 -33.81
C ASP A 175 74.28 51.42 -35.26
N LEU A 176 75.19 52.21 -35.83
CA LEU A 176 75.39 52.39 -37.26
C LEU A 176 76.19 51.17 -37.79
N PHE A 177 75.96 50.81 -39.07
CA PHE A 177 76.64 49.75 -39.87
C PHE A 177 76.11 48.33 -39.56
N ASP A 178 75.67 47.47 -40.49
CA ASP A 178 76.06 47.24 -41.88
C ASP A 178 74.89 46.56 -42.65
N ASP A 179 74.86 46.73 -43.97
CA ASP A 179 73.83 46.22 -44.90
C ASP A 179 73.80 44.68 -44.96
N ASP A 180 72.62 44.06 -44.76
CA ASP A 180 72.29 42.82 -45.49
C ASP A 180 70.75 42.56 -45.53
N PRO A 181 70.16 42.34 -46.73
CA PRO A 181 68.72 42.19 -46.89
C PRO A 181 68.26 40.74 -46.63
N ILE A 182 67.84 40.43 -45.40
CA ILE A 182 67.21 39.13 -45.09
C ILE A 182 65.70 39.22 -45.34
N THR A 183 65.26 38.45 -46.33
CA THR A 183 63.88 38.19 -46.77
C THR A 183 62.94 37.75 -45.63
N PRO A 184 61.68 38.20 -45.61
CA PRO A 184 60.72 37.83 -44.59
C PRO A 184 60.20 36.40 -44.82
N VAL A 185 60.48 35.50 -43.87
CA VAL A 185 59.87 34.16 -43.84
C VAL A 185 58.43 34.31 -43.36
N GLN A 186 57.48 34.19 -44.31
CA GLN A 186 56.07 33.94 -44.03
C GLN A 186 55.96 32.62 -43.25
N MET A 187 55.79 32.69 -41.92
CA MET A 187 55.32 31.54 -41.15
C MET A 187 53.79 31.50 -41.24
N ASP A 188 53.32 30.66 -42.14
CA ASP A 188 51.93 30.22 -42.30
C ASP A 188 51.50 29.44 -41.04
N MET A 189 50.79 30.13 -40.14
CA MET A 189 50.15 29.58 -38.94
C MET A 189 48.71 29.16 -39.29
N SER A 190 48.57 28.16 -40.17
CA SER A 190 47.29 27.51 -40.45
C SER A 190 47.01 26.39 -39.42
N HIS A 191 46.63 26.79 -38.21
CA HIS A 191 46.11 25.87 -37.20
C HIS A 191 44.65 25.48 -37.52
N ARG A 192 44.57 24.40 -38.29
CA ARG A 192 43.54 23.33 -38.32
C ARG A 192 42.53 23.38 -37.15
N THR A 193 41.38 23.99 -37.37
CA THR A 193 40.16 23.79 -36.56
C THR A 193 39.52 22.47 -36.99
N ALA A 194 39.76 21.40 -36.24
CA ALA A 194 39.04 20.15 -36.40
C ALA A 194 37.64 20.31 -35.81
N ASP A 195 36.65 20.36 -36.68
CA ASP A 195 35.22 20.32 -36.41
C ASP A 195 34.80 18.85 -36.25
N PRO A 196 34.33 18.39 -35.07
CA PRO A 196 33.76 17.07 -34.89
C PRO A 196 32.24 17.17 -34.98
N THR A 197 31.71 17.35 -36.19
CA THR A 197 30.29 17.11 -36.47
C THR A 197 30.09 15.60 -36.59
N SER A 198 29.93 14.92 -35.43
CA SER A 198 29.50 13.52 -35.36
C SER A 198 28.00 13.46 -35.65
N GLN A 199 27.69 13.19 -36.90
CA GLN A 199 26.36 12.89 -37.41
C GLN A 199 26.06 11.40 -37.11
N ASP A 200 25.47 11.13 -35.94
CA ASP A 200 24.88 9.82 -35.61
C ASP A 200 23.61 9.65 -36.45
N GLU A 201 23.77 9.02 -37.61
CA GLU A 201 22.69 8.43 -38.39
C GLU A 201 22.16 7.20 -37.64
N TRP A 202 21.01 7.36 -36.98
CA TRP A 202 20.22 6.25 -36.48
C TRP A 202 19.45 5.66 -37.66
N GLU A 203 20.00 4.60 -38.25
CA GLU A 203 19.29 3.77 -39.22
C GLU A 203 18.13 3.04 -38.51
N GLU A 204 16.89 3.46 -38.82
CA GLU A 204 15.65 2.73 -38.52
C GLU A 204 15.60 1.43 -39.34
N GLU A 205 16.03 0.33 -38.73
CA GLU A 205 15.77 -1.02 -39.23
C GLU A 205 14.30 -1.39 -39.01
N GLU A 206 13.43 -1.05 -39.97
CA GLU A 206 12.09 -1.61 -40.09
C GLU A 206 12.18 -3.10 -40.47
N ALA A 207 12.30 -3.96 -39.46
CA ALA A 207 12.12 -5.40 -39.62
C ALA A 207 10.64 -5.73 -39.82
N ALA A 208 10.24 -5.90 -41.08
CA ALA A 208 9.00 -6.51 -41.51
C ALA A 208 8.88 -7.94 -40.96
N ASN A 209 8.23 -8.08 -39.80
CA ASN A 209 7.90 -9.37 -39.19
C ASN A 209 6.50 -9.78 -39.66
N ASP A 210 6.43 -10.41 -40.82
CA ASP A 210 5.26 -11.16 -41.32
C ASP A 210 5.05 -12.39 -40.42
N GLN A 211 4.35 -12.19 -39.29
CA GLN A 211 3.81 -13.26 -38.47
C GLN A 211 2.49 -13.76 -39.10
N PRO A 212 2.35 -15.07 -39.35
CA PRO A 212 1.12 -15.63 -39.87
C PRO A 212 -0.01 -15.44 -38.86
N VAL A 213 -1.12 -14.86 -39.33
CA VAL A 213 -2.38 -14.70 -38.61
C VAL A 213 -2.89 -16.08 -38.17
N LEU A 214 -2.50 -16.48 -36.97
CA LEU A 214 -3.08 -17.62 -36.27
C LEU A 214 -4.38 -17.17 -35.63
N THR A 215 -5.46 -17.78 -36.10
CA THR A 215 -6.83 -17.62 -35.63
C THR A 215 -6.94 -17.71 -34.10
N PRO A 216 -7.54 -16.71 -33.42
CA PRO A 216 -7.74 -16.72 -31.98
C PRO A 216 -8.97 -17.58 -31.66
N SER A 217 -8.76 -18.85 -31.34
CA SER A 217 -9.86 -19.70 -30.86
C SER A 217 -9.37 -20.75 -29.86
N SER A 218 -9.73 -20.49 -28.59
CA SER A 218 -10.16 -21.50 -27.62
C SER A 218 -9.16 -22.16 -26.65
N SER A 219 -7.92 -21.66 -26.49
CA SER A 219 -6.91 -22.28 -25.59
C SER A 219 -6.55 -21.52 -24.30
N ILE A 220 -7.29 -20.46 -23.91
CA ILE A 220 -6.89 -19.60 -22.78
C ILE A 220 -7.33 -20.14 -21.40
N THR A 221 -8.29 -21.06 -21.30
CA THR A 221 -8.88 -21.45 -20.01
C THR A 221 -8.02 -22.40 -19.16
N THR A 222 -7.03 -23.10 -19.72
CA THR A 222 -6.23 -24.06 -18.93
C THR A 222 -5.19 -23.40 -18.02
N ASN A 223 -4.75 -22.17 -18.32
CA ASN A 223 -3.74 -21.49 -17.49
C ASN A 223 -4.33 -20.90 -16.20
N ALA A 224 -5.59 -20.47 -16.20
CA ALA A 224 -6.22 -19.85 -15.02
C ALA A 224 -6.42 -20.85 -13.87
N ASN A 225 -6.84 -22.09 -14.15
CA ASN A 225 -7.01 -23.10 -13.09
C ASN A 225 -5.69 -23.45 -12.39
N CYS A 226 -4.57 -23.39 -13.12
CA CYS A 226 -3.24 -23.63 -12.56
C CYS A 226 -2.79 -22.50 -11.62
N SER A 227 -3.12 -21.24 -11.92
CA SER A 227 -2.78 -20.12 -11.04
C SER A 227 -3.59 -20.14 -9.75
N LEU A 228 -4.88 -20.47 -9.82
CA LEU A 228 -5.75 -20.58 -8.64
C LEU A 228 -5.29 -21.68 -7.69
N SER A 229 -5.02 -22.89 -8.19
CA SER A 229 -4.52 -23.99 -7.35
C SER A 229 -3.19 -23.65 -6.67
N ARG A 230 -2.35 -22.86 -7.35
CA ARG A 230 -1.08 -22.39 -6.78
C ARG A 230 -1.30 -21.35 -5.69
N PHE A 231 -2.26 -20.43 -5.88
CA PHE A 231 -2.65 -19.48 -4.84
C PHE A 231 -3.12 -20.22 -3.58
N THR A 232 -4.05 -21.17 -3.72
CA THR A 232 -4.61 -21.90 -2.56
C THR A 232 -3.53 -22.64 -1.79
N GLU A 233 -2.62 -23.34 -2.48
CA GLU A 233 -1.52 -24.07 -1.84
C GLU A 233 -0.56 -23.13 -1.08
N LEU A 234 -0.15 -22.02 -1.71
CA LEU A 234 0.75 -21.05 -1.10
C LEU A 234 0.11 -20.34 0.09
N ALA A 235 -1.14 -19.88 -0.05
CA ALA A 235 -1.87 -19.21 1.02
C ALA A 235 -2.06 -20.13 2.24
N SER A 236 -2.51 -21.38 2.03
CA SER A 236 -2.65 -22.37 3.11
C SER A 236 -1.31 -22.70 3.76
N SER A 237 -0.24 -22.88 2.99
CA SER A 237 1.10 -23.11 3.53
C SER A 237 1.58 -21.93 4.38
N TYR A 238 1.37 -20.71 3.89
CA TYR A 238 1.81 -19.50 4.55
C TYR A 238 1.06 -19.27 5.87
N ILE A 239 -0.27 -19.40 5.87
CA ILE A 239 -1.09 -19.26 7.09
C ILE A 239 -0.69 -20.31 8.15
N ARG A 240 -0.47 -21.56 7.75
CA ARG A 240 0.02 -22.61 8.67
C ARG A 240 1.39 -22.28 9.22
N GLN A 241 2.32 -21.83 8.37
CA GLN A 241 3.65 -21.42 8.82
C GLN A 241 3.59 -20.23 9.78
N ALA A 242 2.69 -19.26 9.52
CA ALA A 242 2.47 -18.11 10.38
C ALA A 242 1.96 -18.54 11.77
N LEU A 243 1.00 -19.48 11.81
CA LEU A 243 0.52 -20.09 13.05
C LEU A 243 1.63 -20.80 13.83
N LEU A 244 2.43 -21.63 13.16
CA LEU A 244 3.53 -22.38 13.79
C LEU A 244 4.64 -21.45 14.30
N SER A 245 4.91 -20.36 13.59
CA SER A 245 5.93 -19.37 13.92
C SER A 245 5.43 -18.28 14.88
N ASN A 246 4.18 -18.34 15.32
CA ASN A 246 3.50 -17.30 16.11
C ASN A 246 3.61 -15.90 15.50
N LEU A 247 3.48 -15.80 14.18
CA LEU A 247 3.37 -14.50 13.51
C LEU A 247 2.06 -13.81 13.90
N THR A 248 2.05 -12.48 13.84
CA THR A 248 0.83 -11.72 14.08
C THR A 248 -0.14 -11.87 12.90
N SER A 249 -1.43 -11.79 13.18
CA SER A 249 -2.46 -11.78 12.13
C SER A 249 -2.24 -10.64 11.14
N ALA A 250 -1.82 -9.46 11.60
CA ALA A 250 -1.52 -8.31 10.75
C ALA A 250 -0.40 -8.60 9.73
N ARG A 251 0.67 -9.29 10.15
CA ARG A 251 1.72 -9.73 9.21
C ARG A 251 1.17 -10.74 8.22
N THR A 252 0.30 -11.63 8.68
CA THR A 252 -0.28 -12.66 7.82
C THR A 252 -1.18 -12.06 6.75
N ASN A 253 -1.99 -11.06 7.11
CA ASN A 253 -2.86 -10.34 6.18
C ASN A 253 -2.04 -9.67 5.08
N LEU A 254 -0.96 -8.94 5.42
CA LEU A 254 -0.13 -8.26 4.43
C LEU A 254 0.41 -9.19 3.35
N GLU A 255 0.79 -10.42 3.71
CA GLU A 255 1.34 -11.35 2.73
C GLU A 255 0.27 -12.13 1.99
N LEU A 256 -0.90 -12.31 2.61
CA LEU A 256 -2.07 -12.79 1.88
C LEU A 256 -2.53 -11.75 0.85
N ASP A 257 -2.49 -10.45 1.19
CA ASP A 257 -2.78 -9.34 0.28
C ASP A 257 -1.78 -9.32 -0.89
N ASP A 258 -0.48 -9.54 -0.62
CA ASP A 258 0.55 -9.67 -1.67
C ASP A 258 0.26 -10.85 -2.61
N LEU A 259 -0.20 -11.99 -2.06
CA LEU A 259 -0.63 -13.14 -2.87
C LEU A 259 -1.90 -12.83 -3.65
N MET A 260 -2.87 -12.14 -3.05
CA MET A 260 -4.11 -11.74 -3.72
C MET A 260 -3.81 -10.79 -4.88
N LEU A 261 -2.93 -9.80 -4.69
CA LEU A 261 -2.49 -8.90 -5.76
C LEU A 261 -1.78 -9.64 -6.90
N LYS A 262 -0.99 -10.68 -6.57
CA LYS A 262 -0.21 -11.43 -7.55
C LYS A 262 -1.04 -12.41 -8.37
N TYR A 263 -2.02 -13.07 -7.76
CA TYR A 263 -2.79 -14.15 -8.38
C TYR A 263 -4.22 -13.76 -8.74
N ASP A 264 -4.70 -12.60 -8.28
CA ASP A 264 -6.05 -12.05 -8.48
C ASP A 264 -7.16 -13.10 -8.26
N PRO A 265 -7.19 -13.79 -7.09
CA PRO A 265 -8.20 -14.79 -6.82
C PRO A 265 -9.57 -14.14 -6.58
N SER A 266 -10.64 -14.81 -7.01
CA SER A 266 -12.00 -14.40 -6.62
C SER A 266 -12.18 -14.49 -5.10
N PRO A 267 -13.00 -13.63 -4.47
CA PRO A 267 -13.26 -13.66 -3.02
C PRO A 267 -13.63 -15.05 -2.48
N ASP A 268 -14.48 -15.79 -3.21
CA ASP A 268 -14.89 -17.15 -2.85
C ASP A 268 -13.71 -18.13 -2.72
N VAL A 269 -12.65 -17.95 -3.51
CA VAL A 269 -11.45 -18.80 -3.48
C VAL A 269 -10.64 -18.48 -2.24
N VAL A 270 -10.55 -17.20 -1.86
CA VAL A 270 -9.91 -16.77 -0.61
C VAL A 270 -10.66 -17.36 0.58
N LEU A 271 -11.98 -17.20 0.63
CA LEU A 271 -12.83 -17.73 1.71
C LEU A 271 -12.76 -19.26 1.82
N ARG A 272 -12.80 -19.99 0.70
CA ARG A 272 -12.60 -21.45 0.68
C ARG A 272 -11.23 -21.86 1.18
N THR A 273 -10.18 -21.12 0.80
CA THR A 273 -8.81 -21.38 1.25
C THR A 273 -8.67 -21.14 2.77
N LEU A 274 -9.24 -20.05 3.28
CA LEU A 274 -9.30 -19.75 4.70
C LEU A 274 -10.06 -20.84 5.46
N SER A 275 -11.23 -21.26 4.96
CA SER A 275 -12.04 -22.34 5.54
C SER A 275 -11.28 -23.66 5.60
N SER A 276 -10.62 -24.06 4.51
CA SER A 276 -9.80 -25.28 4.45
C SER A 276 -8.67 -25.25 5.48
N THR A 277 -7.91 -24.16 5.48
CA THR A 277 -6.78 -24.00 6.39
C THR A 277 -7.22 -23.94 7.85
N PHE A 278 -8.39 -23.36 8.12
CA PHE A 278 -8.99 -23.30 9.45
C PHE A 278 -9.43 -24.68 9.95
N VAL A 279 -10.08 -25.48 9.10
CA VAL A 279 -10.50 -26.85 9.43
C VAL A 279 -9.28 -27.75 9.64
N GLU A 280 -8.26 -27.67 8.80
CA GLU A 280 -6.98 -28.39 8.97
C GLU A 280 -6.34 -28.05 10.33
N TRP A 281 -6.31 -26.75 10.70
CA TRP A 281 -5.79 -26.33 12.01
C TRP A 281 -6.60 -26.90 13.19
N LEU A 282 -7.93 -26.95 13.07
CA LEU A 282 -8.79 -27.56 14.08
C LEU A 282 -8.56 -29.08 14.17
N GLU A 283 -8.34 -29.74 13.04
CA GLU A 283 -7.98 -31.15 12.99
C GLU A 283 -6.68 -31.43 13.73
N GLU A 284 -5.62 -30.68 13.43
CA GLU A 284 -4.32 -30.78 14.12
C GLU A 284 -4.47 -30.57 15.63
N ALA A 285 -5.30 -29.61 16.05
CA ALA A 285 -5.59 -29.37 17.46
C ALA A 285 -6.36 -30.52 18.12
N ALA A 286 -7.28 -31.17 17.38
CA ALA A 286 -8.05 -32.32 17.84
C ALA A 286 -7.18 -33.60 17.95
N GLN A 287 -6.13 -33.73 17.13
CA GLN A 287 -5.20 -34.85 17.19
C GLN A 287 -4.31 -34.81 18.45
N GLN A 288 -4.00 -33.62 18.96
CA GLN A 288 -3.14 -33.47 20.15
C GLN A 288 -3.86 -33.85 21.45
N LYS A 289 -5.14 -33.47 21.58
CA LYS A 289 -5.97 -33.72 22.77
C LYS A 289 -7.45 -33.78 22.38
N PRO A 290 -8.29 -34.54 23.11
CA PRO A 290 -9.73 -34.55 22.91
C PRO A 290 -10.30 -33.13 22.88
N LEU A 291 -11.08 -32.83 21.84
CA LEU A 291 -11.52 -31.47 21.50
C LEU A 291 -12.23 -30.74 22.66
N GLN A 292 -13.01 -31.48 23.45
CA GLN A 292 -13.69 -30.96 24.65
C GLN A 292 -12.73 -30.37 25.69
N SER A 293 -11.55 -30.96 25.84
CA SER A 293 -10.52 -30.53 26.81
C SER A 293 -9.59 -29.46 26.24
N SER A 294 -9.40 -29.43 24.91
CA SER A 294 -8.53 -28.46 24.24
C SER A 294 -9.26 -27.19 23.82
N PHE A 295 -10.60 -27.15 23.88
CA PHE A 295 -11.39 -26.00 23.43
C PHE A 295 -10.96 -24.65 24.02
N PRO A 296 -10.62 -24.51 25.33
CA PRO A 296 -10.12 -23.24 25.86
C PRO A 296 -8.81 -22.77 25.20
N ALA A 297 -7.90 -23.70 24.89
CA ALA A 297 -6.64 -23.39 24.21
C ALA A 297 -6.86 -23.06 22.72
N ILE A 298 -7.81 -23.74 22.07
CA ILE A 298 -8.26 -23.42 20.71
C ILE A 298 -8.86 -22.02 20.68
N GLN A 299 -9.73 -21.68 21.62
CA GLN A 299 -10.35 -20.37 21.73
C GLN A 299 -9.32 -19.26 21.96
N GLU A 300 -8.30 -19.48 22.80
CA GLU A 300 -7.20 -18.52 22.98
C GLU A 300 -6.43 -18.27 21.69
N ARG A 301 -6.06 -19.34 20.97
CA ARG A 301 -5.36 -19.23 19.68
C ARG A 301 -6.24 -18.60 18.61
N PHE A 302 -7.53 -18.93 18.59
CA PHE A 302 -8.53 -18.32 17.73
C PHE A 302 -8.56 -16.80 17.93
N LEU A 303 -8.70 -16.35 19.17
CA LEU A 303 -8.75 -14.93 19.52
C LEU A 303 -7.46 -14.18 19.14
N ARG A 304 -6.30 -14.82 19.30
CA ARG A 304 -5.00 -14.20 19.03
C ARG A 304 -4.73 -14.04 17.53
N PHE A 305 -5.21 -14.97 16.71
CA PHE A 305 -4.82 -15.06 15.30
C PHE A 305 -6.01 -15.05 14.36
N TRP A 306 -6.86 -16.08 14.45
CA TRP A 306 -7.95 -16.31 13.49
C TRP A 306 -9.03 -15.24 13.52
N LYS A 307 -9.35 -14.68 14.69
CA LYS A 307 -10.38 -13.63 14.79
C LYS A 307 -10.07 -12.46 13.86
N THR A 308 -8.89 -11.86 14.01
CA THR A 308 -8.48 -10.71 13.21
C THR A 308 -8.28 -11.05 11.73
N LEU A 309 -7.82 -12.27 11.43
CA LEU A 309 -7.65 -12.74 10.05
C LEU A 309 -9.01 -12.91 9.35
N LEU A 310 -9.99 -13.54 10.02
CA LEU A 310 -11.34 -13.74 9.48
C LEU A 310 -12.13 -12.43 9.40
N GLU A 311 -12.06 -11.56 10.41
CA GLU A 311 -12.67 -10.21 10.37
C GLU A 311 -12.17 -9.36 9.18
N HIS A 312 -10.97 -9.66 8.68
CA HIS A 312 -10.38 -8.94 7.56
C HIS A 312 -10.84 -9.44 6.17
N HIS A 313 -11.36 -10.66 6.06
CA HIS A 313 -11.76 -11.23 4.76
C HIS A 313 -13.24 -11.58 4.67
N VAL A 314 -13.94 -11.67 5.81
CA VAL A 314 -15.37 -11.96 5.88
C VAL A 314 -16.09 -10.66 6.22
N HIS A 315 -16.77 -10.04 5.24
CA HIS A 315 -17.30 -8.69 5.38
C HIS A 315 -18.82 -8.58 5.33
N ASN A 316 -19.47 -9.48 4.60
CA ASN A 316 -20.91 -9.45 4.37
C ASN A 316 -21.55 -10.83 4.61
N ASP A 317 -22.88 -10.86 4.66
CA ASP A 317 -23.65 -12.08 4.95
C ASP A 317 -23.39 -13.21 3.93
N ASP A 318 -23.06 -12.86 2.67
CA ASP A 318 -22.72 -13.83 1.62
C ASP A 318 -21.34 -14.46 1.88
N ASP A 319 -20.34 -13.67 2.27
CA ASP A 319 -19.00 -14.16 2.65
C ASP A 319 -19.08 -15.09 3.86
N GLU A 320 -19.87 -14.70 4.86
CA GLU A 320 -20.13 -15.49 6.07
C GLU A 320 -20.79 -16.83 5.73
N TYR A 321 -21.79 -16.81 4.85
CA TYR A 321 -22.45 -18.00 4.33
C TYR A 321 -21.48 -18.88 3.54
N VAL A 322 -20.71 -18.32 2.60
CA VAL A 322 -19.73 -19.06 1.79
C VAL A 322 -18.67 -19.71 2.68
N PHE A 323 -18.21 -19.01 3.71
CA PHE A 323 -17.27 -19.56 4.69
C PHE A 323 -17.87 -20.75 5.45
N LEU A 324 -19.09 -20.63 6.00
CA LEU A 324 -19.77 -21.73 6.69
C LEU A 324 -20.05 -22.93 5.76
N GLN A 325 -20.53 -22.65 4.55
CA GLN A 325 -20.80 -23.67 3.54
C GLN A 325 -19.52 -24.40 3.14
N SER A 326 -18.40 -23.68 3.02
CA SER A 326 -17.09 -24.27 2.71
C SER A 326 -16.63 -25.20 3.83
N ILE A 327 -16.80 -24.82 5.10
CA ILE A 327 -16.51 -25.70 6.24
C ILE A 327 -17.37 -26.96 6.20
N GLU A 328 -18.68 -26.84 5.95
CA GLU A 328 -19.57 -28.00 5.82
C GLU A 328 -19.13 -28.92 4.67
N GLN A 329 -18.86 -28.37 3.48
CA GLN A 329 -18.38 -29.15 2.33
C GLN A 329 -17.07 -29.90 2.63
N LEU A 330 -16.14 -29.27 3.36
CA LEU A 330 -14.90 -29.91 3.78
C LEU A 330 -15.16 -31.06 4.75
N LEU A 331 -16.09 -30.90 5.70
CA LEU A 331 -16.47 -31.97 6.63
C LEU A 331 -17.25 -33.10 5.96
N LEU A 332 -17.99 -32.82 4.88
CA LEU A 332 -18.62 -33.85 4.04
C LEU A 332 -17.57 -34.67 3.29
N GLN A 333 -16.54 -34.02 2.73
CA GLN A 333 -15.46 -34.68 2.01
C GLN A 333 -14.51 -35.45 2.93
N HIS A 334 -14.17 -34.86 4.08
CA HIS A 334 -13.20 -35.37 5.04
C HIS A 334 -13.76 -35.27 6.47
N PRO A 335 -14.59 -36.24 6.91
CA PRO A 335 -15.26 -36.15 8.20
C PRO A 335 -14.30 -36.29 9.38
N ILE A 336 -14.05 -35.17 10.06
CA ILE A 336 -13.32 -35.12 11.32
C ILE A 336 -14.32 -35.33 12.46
N GLN A 337 -14.54 -36.59 12.87
CA GLN A 337 -15.59 -36.98 13.82
C GLN A 337 -15.66 -36.12 15.10
N PRO A 338 -14.55 -35.80 15.80
CA PRO A 338 -14.59 -34.93 16.98
C PRO A 338 -15.14 -33.53 16.68
N LEU A 339 -14.81 -32.99 15.51
CA LEU A 339 -15.25 -31.67 15.07
C LEU A 339 -16.73 -31.67 14.68
N VAL A 340 -17.21 -32.72 14.01
CA VAL A 340 -18.64 -32.88 13.68
C VAL A 340 -19.50 -32.92 14.94
N HIS A 341 -19.08 -33.65 15.98
CA HIS A 341 -19.81 -33.73 17.25
C HIS A 341 -19.83 -32.41 18.04
N GLU A 342 -18.75 -31.62 17.96
CA GLU A 342 -18.61 -30.36 18.69
C GLU A 342 -18.83 -29.13 17.79
N PHE A 343 -19.41 -29.31 16.60
CA PHE A 343 -19.59 -28.23 15.63
C PHE A 343 -20.42 -27.06 16.19
N HIS A 344 -21.36 -27.36 17.08
CA HIS A 344 -22.14 -26.34 17.79
C HIS A 344 -21.28 -25.37 18.60
N ARG A 345 -20.18 -25.83 19.22
CA ARG A 345 -19.27 -24.94 19.95
C ARG A 345 -18.48 -24.06 19.00
N LEU A 346 -18.07 -24.61 17.85
CA LEU A 346 -17.40 -23.85 16.80
C LEU A 346 -18.32 -22.74 16.28
N LEU A 347 -19.57 -23.07 15.96
CA LEU A 347 -20.55 -22.11 15.46
C LEU A 347 -20.84 -21.01 16.50
N ILE A 348 -21.02 -21.37 17.77
CA ILE A 348 -21.17 -20.40 18.88
C ILE A 348 -19.94 -19.51 18.99
N MET A 349 -18.73 -20.06 18.81
CA MET A 349 -17.49 -19.28 18.87
C MET A 349 -17.44 -18.26 17.73
N LEU A 350 -17.74 -18.66 16.49
CA LEU A 350 -17.79 -17.75 15.34
C LEU A 350 -18.83 -16.65 15.53
N TYR A 351 -20.03 -17.02 16.00
CA TYR A 351 -21.11 -16.07 16.29
C TYR A 351 -20.76 -15.09 17.42
N LYS A 352 -20.23 -15.60 18.53
CA LYS A 352 -19.85 -14.79 19.71
C LYS A 352 -18.79 -13.74 19.38
N TYR A 353 -17.92 -14.03 18.42
CA TYR A 353 -16.83 -13.14 18.03
C TYR A 353 -17.15 -12.33 16.76
N ASP A 354 -18.44 -12.20 16.43
CA ASP A 354 -18.95 -11.40 15.31
C ASP A 354 -18.35 -11.79 13.95
N ILE A 355 -17.91 -13.05 13.78
CA ILE A 355 -17.43 -13.57 12.48
C ILE A 355 -18.58 -14.01 11.59
N VAL A 356 -19.67 -14.48 12.20
CA VAL A 356 -20.88 -14.91 11.50
C VAL A 356 -22.09 -14.34 12.24
N ASP A 357 -23.05 -13.84 11.48
CA ASP A 357 -24.27 -13.23 11.97
C ASP A 357 -25.49 -14.14 11.94
N ASN A 358 -26.59 -13.64 12.52
CA ASN A 358 -27.88 -14.34 12.56
C ASN A 358 -28.33 -14.77 11.15
N ASP A 359 -28.37 -13.83 10.21
CA ASP A 359 -28.87 -14.05 8.86
C ASP A 359 -28.03 -15.09 8.10
N ALA A 360 -26.69 -15.03 8.21
CA ALA A 360 -25.80 -16.01 7.58
C ALA A 360 -25.94 -17.41 8.20
N VAL A 361 -26.09 -17.53 9.53
CA VAL A 361 -26.34 -18.81 10.21
C VAL A 361 -27.67 -19.42 9.75
N LEU A 362 -28.75 -18.63 9.74
CA LEU A 362 -30.07 -19.10 9.31
C LEU A 362 -30.07 -19.48 7.83
N HIS A 363 -29.45 -18.66 6.98
CA HIS A 363 -29.33 -18.95 5.55
C HIS A 363 -28.54 -20.23 5.31
N TRP A 364 -27.39 -20.40 5.95
CA TRP A 364 -26.61 -21.64 5.90
C TRP A 364 -27.43 -22.85 6.36
N TRP A 365 -28.15 -22.72 7.47
CA TRP A 365 -28.96 -23.79 8.03
C TRP A 365 -30.02 -24.32 7.06
N HIS A 366 -30.77 -23.41 6.46
CA HIS A 366 -31.92 -23.73 5.62
C HIS A 366 -31.53 -24.05 4.17
N SER A 367 -30.33 -23.67 3.72
CA SER A 367 -29.88 -23.91 2.35
C SER A 367 -29.39 -25.33 2.07
N SER A 368 -29.11 -26.15 3.10
CA SER A 368 -28.74 -27.55 2.87
C SER A 368 -29.96 -28.43 2.62
N ASP A 369 -29.95 -29.13 1.49
CA ASP A 369 -30.95 -30.15 1.18
C ASP A 369 -30.77 -31.35 2.12
N PRO A 370 -31.75 -31.69 2.98
CA PRO A 370 -31.61 -32.74 3.99
C PRO A 370 -31.54 -34.16 3.41
N ASP A 371 -31.77 -34.36 2.11
CA ASP A 371 -32.18 -35.67 1.61
C ASP A 371 -31.04 -36.69 1.36
N HIS A 372 -29.75 -36.32 1.40
CA HIS A 372 -28.69 -37.26 0.95
C HIS A 372 -27.45 -37.45 1.84
N ASP A 373 -27.13 -36.59 2.81
CA ASP A 373 -25.86 -36.68 3.54
C ASP A 373 -26.02 -36.90 5.05
N THR A 374 -25.51 -38.04 5.55
CA THR A 374 -25.56 -38.40 6.98
C THR A 374 -24.80 -37.42 7.86
N ILE A 375 -23.70 -36.85 7.37
CA ILE A 375 -22.88 -35.86 8.07
C ILE A 375 -23.58 -34.50 8.11
N ALA A 376 -24.19 -34.05 7.00
CA ALA A 376 -24.98 -32.82 6.99
C ALA A 376 -26.12 -32.90 8.01
N HIS A 377 -26.86 -34.02 8.02
CA HIS A 377 -27.90 -34.27 9.02
C HIS A 377 -27.33 -34.26 10.45
N GLN A 378 -26.13 -34.82 10.67
CA GLN A 378 -25.48 -34.81 11.98
C GLN A 378 -25.08 -33.39 12.41
N LEU A 379 -24.50 -32.59 11.52
CA LEU A 379 -24.19 -31.18 11.77
C LEU A 379 -25.48 -30.45 12.14
N ARG A 380 -26.53 -30.62 11.33
CA ARG A 380 -27.86 -30.04 11.56
C ARG A 380 -28.47 -30.51 12.89
N HIS A 381 -28.24 -31.75 13.30
CA HIS A 381 -28.71 -32.22 14.60
C HIS A 381 -27.99 -31.54 15.77
N VAL A 382 -26.66 -31.42 15.73
CA VAL A 382 -25.90 -30.86 16.87
C VAL A 382 -26.08 -29.35 17.04
N THR A 383 -26.41 -28.64 15.95
CA THR A 383 -26.56 -27.17 15.96
C THR A 383 -28.00 -26.70 16.06
N GLN A 384 -28.99 -27.60 16.01
CA GLN A 384 -30.42 -27.29 16.03
C GLN A 384 -30.81 -26.32 17.15
N LYS A 385 -30.47 -26.64 18.40
CA LYS A 385 -30.83 -25.80 19.57
C LYS A 385 -30.25 -24.40 19.51
N PHE A 386 -29.05 -24.26 18.94
CA PHE A 386 -28.42 -22.95 18.79
C PHE A 386 -29.15 -22.14 17.72
N VAL A 387 -29.49 -22.78 16.59
CA VAL A 387 -30.23 -22.13 15.51
C VAL A 387 -31.64 -21.73 15.94
N GLU A 388 -32.35 -22.59 16.67
CA GLU A 388 -33.66 -22.25 17.29
C GLU A 388 -33.53 -21.00 18.18
N TRP A 389 -32.50 -20.93 19.02
CA TRP A 389 -32.23 -19.75 19.85
C TRP A 389 -31.88 -18.50 19.03
N VAL A 390 -31.16 -18.66 17.91
CA VAL A 390 -30.85 -17.55 16.98
C VAL A 390 -32.12 -17.05 16.29
N ASP A 391 -33.03 -17.97 15.89
CA ASP A 391 -34.29 -17.66 15.23
C ASP A 391 -35.29 -16.95 16.18
N GLU A 392 -35.46 -17.47 17.40
CA GLU A 392 -36.31 -16.86 18.45
C GLU A 392 -35.88 -15.42 18.77
N ASN A 393 -34.57 -15.16 18.90
CA ASN A 393 -34.07 -13.81 19.15
C ASN A 393 -34.22 -12.85 17.94
N ASN A 394 -34.41 -13.38 16.74
CA ASN A 394 -34.63 -12.56 15.54
C ASN A 394 -36.08 -12.08 15.47
N THR A 395 -37.04 -12.90 15.92
CA THR A 395 -38.47 -12.57 15.87
C THR A 395 -38.89 -11.55 16.92
N ASP A 396 -38.25 -11.54 18.10
CA ASP A 396 -38.66 -10.67 19.22
C ASP A 396 -38.27 -9.18 19.07
N SER A 397 -37.49 -8.81 18.04
CA SER A 397 -37.02 -7.43 17.86
C SER A 397 -37.95 -6.52 17.05
N ASP A 398 -38.99 -7.06 16.41
CA ASP A 398 -39.85 -6.30 15.48
C ASP A 398 -41.23 -5.91 16.05
N ASP A 399 -41.61 -6.41 17.23
CA ASP A 399 -42.97 -6.25 17.79
C ASP A 399 -43.09 -5.13 18.87
N ASP A 400 -42.00 -4.41 19.21
CA ASP A 400 -42.02 -3.32 20.20
C ASP A 400 -42.17 -1.90 19.59
N ILE A 401 -42.58 -1.79 18.32
CA ILE A 401 -43.01 -0.50 17.75
C ILE A 401 -44.51 -0.35 18.03
N ASP A 402 -44.83 -0.25 19.31
CA ASP A 402 -46.15 0.16 19.79
C ASP A 402 -46.22 1.68 19.64
N ASP A 403 -46.76 2.12 18.51
CA ASP A 403 -47.83 3.12 18.37
C ASP A 403 -47.96 4.26 19.41
N ASP A 404 -46.87 4.85 19.90
CA ASP A 404 -46.90 6.21 20.46
C ASP A 404 -46.86 7.25 19.32
N ALA A 405 -47.85 7.11 18.44
CA ALA A 405 -48.36 8.14 17.57
C ALA A 405 -49.14 9.18 18.41
N MET A 406 -48.43 9.99 19.18
CA MET A 406 -48.91 11.23 19.81
C MET A 406 -47.67 12.13 19.97
N SER A 407 -47.55 13.35 19.47
CA SER A 407 -48.50 14.35 19.05
C SER A 407 -47.70 15.36 18.24
N GLU A 408 -48.30 15.77 17.13
CA GLU A 408 -48.18 17.09 16.51
C GLU A 408 -47.70 18.21 17.45
N ASP A 409 -46.96 19.14 16.82
CA ASP A 409 -46.75 20.54 17.19
C ASP A 409 -45.52 20.85 18.05
N ASP A 410 -44.38 21.09 17.39
CA ASP A 410 -43.54 22.22 17.80
C ASP A 410 -42.92 22.88 16.56
N SER A 411 -43.54 24.00 16.22
CA SER A 411 -43.14 24.97 15.21
C SER A 411 -41.80 25.59 15.61
N VAL A 412 -40.70 25.06 15.05
CA VAL A 412 -39.40 25.72 15.16
C VAL A 412 -39.31 26.87 14.16
N ASP A 413 -39.48 28.06 14.74
CA ASP A 413 -39.30 29.38 14.14
C ASP A 413 -37.91 29.47 13.47
N PHE A 414 -37.94 29.87 12.19
CA PHE A 414 -36.77 30.00 11.33
C PHE A 414 -35.99 31.26 11.76
N VAL A 415 -35.08 31.12 12.74
CA VAL A 415 -34.16 32.19 13.09
C VAL A 415 -33.08 32.25 12.01
N GLN A 416 -33.26 33.23 11.15
CA GLN A 416 -32.35 33.68 10.12
C GLN A 416 -31.12 34.33 10.78
N ASP A 417 -30.05 33.55 10.96
CA ASP A 417 -28.74 34.08 11.38
C ASP A 417 -28.06 34.75 10.16
N ASP A 418 -28.39 36.02 9.98
CA ASP A 418 -27.62 37.00 9.23
C ASP A 418 -26.34 37.36 10.02
N ASP A 419 -25.28 36.55 9.90
CA ASP A 419 -23.93 36.98 10.30
C ASP A 419 -22.94 36.78 9.15
N ALA A 420 -23.09 37.66 8.17
CA ALA A 420 -22.07 38.01 7.21
C ALA A 420 -20.89 38.70 7.91
N ALA A 421 -20.03 37.91 8.56
CA ALA A 421 -18.72 38.37 8.98
C ALA A 421 -17.78 38.42 7.76
N SER A 422 -17.65 39.62 7.21
CA SER A 422 -16.62 40.02 6.26
C SER A 422 -15.22 39.69 6.82
N VAL A 423 -14.59 38.66 6.28
CA VAL A 423 -13.16 38.40 6.50
C VAL A 423 -12.37 39.33 5.59
N ASP A 424 -11.83 40.37 6.22
CA ASP A 424 -10.93 41.37 5.68
C ASP A 424 -9.61 40.73 5.20
N PRO A 425 -9.21 40.86 3.92
CA PRO A 425 -7.97 40.30 3.40
C PRO A 425 -6.86 41.35 3.48
N THR A 426 -6.50 41.78 4.69
CA THR A 426 -5.26 42.52 4.92
C THR A 426 -4.61 42.02 6.19
N ASP A 427 -3.73 41.03 6.09
CA ASP A 427 -2.55 41.07 6.94
C ASP A 427 -1.31 40.58 6.21
N ASP A 428 -0.44 41.57 6.03
CA ASP A 428 0.82 41.61 5.32
C ASP A 428 1.92 41.17 6.30
N ASP A 429 1.97 39.88 6.63
CA ASP A 429 3.06 39.32 7.44
C ASP A 429 4.21 38.83 6.55
N ARG A 430 4.85 39.80 5.89
CA ARG A 430 6.25 39.68 5.44
C ARG A 430 7.18 39.67 6.66
N GLN A 431 7.14 38.59 7.44
CA GLN A 431 8.15 38.37 8.48
C GLN A 431 9.42 37.80 7.85
N HIS A 432 10.39 38.71 7.74
CA HIS A 432 11.83 38.46 7.71
C HIS A 432 12.22 37.15 8.39
N CYS A 433 12.71 36.17 7.63
CA CYS A 433 13.58 35.13 8.18
C CYS A 433 14.97 35.75 8.41
N PRO A 434 15.47 35.83 9.66
CA PRO A 434 16.87 36.16 9.88
C PRO A 434 17.71 34.96 9.44
N LEU A 435 18.71 35.23 8.61
CA LEU A 435 19.79 34.31 8.24
C LEU A 435 20.38 33.66 9.50
N ILE A 436 20.05 32.38 9.72
CA ILE A 436 20.71 31.55 10.72
C ILE A 436 21.94 30.93 10.06
N ASN A 437 23.08 31.59 10.24
CA ASN A 437 24.40 30.98 10.07
C ASN A 437 24.64 30.02 11.24
N HIS A 438 24.38 28.73 11.04
CA HIS A 438 24.92 27.66 11.89
C HIS A 438 25.99 26.88 11.15
N ALA A 439 27.24 27.31 11.34
CA ALA A 439 28.39 26.43 11.30
C ALA A 439 28.31 25.49 12.51
N LEU A 440 28.17 24.18 12.29
CA LEU A 440 28.36 23.18 13.34
C LEU A 440 29.21 22.02 12.85
N ALA A 441 30.34 21.88 13.54
CA ALA A 441 31.33 20.82 13.46
C ALA A 441 30.79 19.46 13.94
N PRO A 442 31.43 18.34 13.55
CA PRO A 442 31.00 17.02 13.97
C PRO A 442 31.45 16.70 15.41
N THR A 443 30.50 16.46 16.31
CA THR A 443 30.74 15.91 17.64
C THR A 443 30.52 14.39 17.63
N LEU A 444 31.54 13.68 18.10
CA LEU A 444 31.58 12.22 18.30
C LEU A 444 30.60 11.78 19.42
N PRO A 445 29.92 10.63 19.29
CA PRO A 445 29.08 10.08 20.34
C PRO A 445 29.90 9.37 21.43
N SER A 446 29.63 9.72 22.68
CA SER A 446 30.19 9.14 23.89
C SER A 446 29.33 7.98 24.43
N ASP A 447 30.02 6.98 24.94
CA ASP A 447 29.53 5.72 25.50
C ASP A 447 28.40 5.88 26.53
N THR A 448 27.28 5.19 26.30
CA THR A 448 26.23 4.99 27.30
C THR A 448 26.35 3.61 27.96
N LYS A 449 26.55 3.65 29.27
CA LYS A 449 26.65 2.49 30.17
C LYS A 449 25.29 1.79 30.30
N VAL A 450 25.27 0.50 30.00
CA VAL A 450 24.13 -0.41 30.23
C VAL A 450 24.06 -0.80 31.71
N ALA A 451 23.04 -0.32 32.41
CA ALA A 451 22.69 -0.77 33.75
C ALA A 451 21.88 -2.08 33.69
N LYS A 452 22.43 -3.14 34.30
CA LYS A 452 21.77 -4.43 34.50
C LYS A 452 20.75 -4.32 35.64
N ASN A 453 19.47 -4.57 35.36
CA ASN A 453 18.49 -4.88 36.39
C ASN A 453 17.98 -6.32 36.19
N LYS A 454 18.52 -7.25 37.00
CA LYS A 454 17.96 -8.58 37.21
C LYS A 454 17.05 -8.53 38.43
N LYS A 455 15.76 -8.82 38.26
CA LYS A 455 14.89 -9.30 39.34
C LYS A 455 14.27 -10.62 38.89
N SER A 456 14.84 -11.71 39.39
CA SER A 456 14.25 -13.05 39.35
C SER A 456 13.23 -13.14 40.48
N VAL A 457 11.98 -13.47 40.16
CA VAL A 457 10.96 -13.90 41.11
C VAL A 457 10.82 -15.40 40.96
N THR A 458 11.29 -16.15 41.95
CA THR A 458 11.09 -17.60 42.06
C THR A 458 9.79 -17.84 42.80
N ILE A 459 8.81 -18.44 42.14
CA ILE A 459 7.64 -19.04 42.79
C ILE A 459 7.90 -20.55 42.86
N LEU A 460 8.04 -21.06 44.08
CA LEU A 460 8.06 -22.49 44.38
C LEU A 460 6.62 -23.01 44.33
N VAL A 461 6.41 -24.11 43.60
CA VAL A 461 5.29 -25.04 43.77
C VAL A 461 5.86 -26.36 44.24
#